data_AF-A0A0B6XWM0-F1
#
_entry.id   AF-A0A0B6XWM0-F1
#
_cell.length_a   1.000
_cell.length_b   1.000
_cell.length_c   1.000
_cell.angle_alpha   90.00
_cell.angle_beta   90.00
_cell.angle_gamma   90.00
#
_symmetry.space_group_name_H-M   'P 1'
#
loop_
_entity.id
_entity.type
_entity.pdbx_description
1 polymer ?
#
loop_
_entity_poly.entity_id
_entity_poly.type
_entity_poly.pdbx_seq_one_letter_code
_entity_poly.pdbx_strand_id
1 'polypeptide(L)'
;STNTVALRFYERRRFRRHLFLPYYYAIQGKARDGYSYVLYINGGQPPWSIFDYLTHCSAVMTKLQPCALPRQVYSTVRNIVQRLLSRSASEVSHNS
;
A
#
# COMPACT_ATOMS: atom_id res chain seq x y z
N SER A 1 36.77 17.65 -3.93
CA SER A 1 35.72 18.02 -2.96
C SER A 1 34.40 17.37 -3.40
N THR A 2 33.54 16.98 -2.47
CA THR A 2 32.22 16.39 -2.77
C THR A 2 31.19 17.51 -3.01
N ASN A 3 30.33 17.38 -4.03
CA ASN A 3 29.39 18.42 -4.45
C ASN A 3 28.17 18.55 -3.51
N THR A 4 28.39 19.01 -2.28
CA THR A 4 27.35 19.12 -1.24
C THR A 4 26.25 20.12 -1.58
N VAL A 5 26.54 21.14 -2.40
CA VAL A 5 25.56 22.13 -2.86
C VAL A 5 24.51 21.47 -3.75
N ALA A 6 24.94 20.67 -4.74
CA ALA A 6 24.00 19.95 -5.59
C ALA A 6 23.19 18.91 -4.81
N LEU A 7 23.81 18.17 -3.88
CA LEU A 7 23.09 17.20 -3.04
C LEU A 7 21.93 17.86 -2.30
N ARG A 8 22.20 18.97 -1.59
CA ARG A 8 21.16 19.72 -0.86
C ARG A 8 20.10 20.30 -1.80
N PHE A 9 20.48 20.74 -3.00
CA PHE A 9 19.55 21.27 -3.99
C PHE A 9 18.54 20.21 -4.44
N TYR A 10 19.00 18.99 -4.71
CA TYR A 10 18.17 17.86 -5.14
C TYR A 10 17.27 17.36 -4.01
N GLU A 11 17.81 17.18 -2.81
CA GLU A 11 17.04 16.73 -1.63
C GLU A 11 15.89 17.70 -1.31
N ARG A 12 16.14 19.02 -1.35
CA ARG A 12 15.10 20.04 -1.13
C ARG A 12 13.99 20.01 -2.18
N ARG A 13 14.27 19.50 -3.38
CA ARG A 13 13.33 19.35 -4.50
C ARG A 13 12.71 17.96 -4.59
N ARG A 14 12.74 17.20 -3.49
CA ARG A 14 12.13 15.87 -3.36
C ARG A 14 12.77 14.78 -4.25
N PHE A 15 13.94 15.04 -4.83
CA PHE A 15 14.74 13.95 -5.37
C PHE A 15 15.18 13.05 -4.23
N ARG A 16 15.16 11.74 -4.46
CA ARG A 16 15.60 10.73 -3.50
C ARG A 16 16.89 10.12 -4.00
N ARG A 17 17.83 9.88 -3.08
CA ARG A 17 19.04 9.12 -3.37
C ARG A 17 18.64 7.69 -3.73
N HIS A 18 19.02 7.25 -4.94
CA HIS A 18 18.68 5.96 -5.49
C HIS A 18 19.82 4.95 -5.34
N LEU A 19 21.04 5.32 -5.76
CA LEU A 19 22.20 4.44 -5.74
C LEU A 19 23.47 5.17 -5.33
N PHE A 20 24.37 4.46 -4.65
CA PHE A 20 25.76 4.85 -4.47
C PHE A 20 26.59 4.24 -5.60
N LEU A 21 27.48 5.03 -6.20
CA LEU A 21 28.27 4.64 -7.35
C LEU A 21 29.76 4.80 -6.99
N PRO A 22 30.44 3.74 -6.55
CA PRO A 22 31.85 3.82 -6.17
C PRO A 22 32.70 4.15 -7.40
N TYR A 23 33.67 5.05 -7.25
CA TYR A 23 34.64 5.44 -8.29
C TYR A 23 34.04 5.90 -9.64
N TYR A 24 32.80 6.38 -9.63
CA TYR A 24 32.07 6.76 -10.84
C TYR A 24 32.69 7.93 -11.64
N TYR A 25 33.41 8.83 -10.96
CA TYR A 25 34.03 9.99 -11.59
C TYR A 25 35.56 9.92 -11.54
N ALA A 26 36.23 10.41 -12.59
CA ALA A 26 37.66 10.67 -12.58
C ALA A 26 37.90 12.19 -12.63
N ILE A 27 38.32 12.78 -11.52
CA ILE A 27 38.58 14.22 -11.41
C ILE A 27 40.08 14.41 -11.18
N GLN A 28 40.77 15.03 -12.13
CA GLN A 28 42.23 15.21 -12.10
C GLN A 28 42.97 13.88 -11.88
N GLY A 29 42.57 12.84 -12.61
CA GLY A 29 43.16 11.50 -12.52
C GLY A 29 42.86 10.74 -11.22
N LYS A 30 42.09 11.32 -10.28
CA LYS A 30 41.69 10.65 -9.03
C LYS A 30 40.25 10.16 -9.15
N ALA A 31 40.05 8.88 -8.83
CA ALA A 31 38.73 8.28 -8.78
C ALA A 31 37.91 8.85 -7.60
N ARG A 32 36.62 9.09 -7.84
CA ARG A 32 35.69 9.72 -6.90
C ARG A 32 34.33 9.05 -7.00
N ASP A 33 33.66 8.95 -5.86
CA ASP A 33 32.33 8.36 -5.80
C ASP A 33 31.24 9.31 -6.30
N GLY A 34 30.14 8.71 -6.72
CA GLY A 34 28.92 9.40 -7.14
C GLY A 34 27.69 8.88 -6.41
N TYR A 35 26.60 9.63 -6.57
CA TYR A 35 25.27 9.21 -6.15
C TYR A 35 24.31 9.44 -7.31
N SER A 36 23.42 8.47 -7.56
CA SER A 36 22.27 8.66 -8.43
C SER A 36 21.10 9.18 -7.63
N TYR A 37 20.42 10.21 -8.13
CA TYR A 37 19.22 10.80 -7.55
C TYR A 37 18.07 10.69 -8.54
N VAL A 38 16.88 10.36 -8.04
CA VAL A 38 15.68 10.15 -8.87
C VAL A 38 14.52 10.96 -8.32
N LEU A 39 13.76 11.58 -9.22
CA LEU A 39 12.45 12.17 -8.94
C LEU A 39 11.45 11.50 -9.87
N TYR A 40 10.51 10.76 -9.30
CA TYR A 40 9.42 10.19 -10.06
C TYR A 40 8.34 11.23 -10.32
N ILE A 41 7.88 11.32 -11.56
CA ILE A 41 6.84 12.25 -12.02
C ILE A 41 5.69 11.47 -12.67
N ASN A 42 4.50 12.07 -12.74
CA ASN A 42 3.33 11.48 -13.41
C ASN A 42 2.96 10.07 -12.93
N GLY A 43 3.12 9.78 -11.63
CA GLY A 43 2.86 8.45 -11.07
C GLY A 43 3.95 7.41 -11.34
N GLY A 44 5.11 7.82 -11.86
CA GLY A 44 6.28 6.95 -11.94
C GLY A 44 6.64 6.37 -10.58
N GLN A 45 7.18 5.15 -10.58
CA GLN A 45 7.54 4.44 -9.37
C GLN A 45 8.77 3.57 -9.60
N PRO A 46 9.57 3.27 -8.55
CA PRO A 46 10.64 2.29 -8.66
C PRO A 46 10.07 0.92 -9.03
N PRO A 47 10.87 0.00 -9.58
CA PRO A 47 10.47 -1.40 -9.64
C PRO A 47 10.22 -1.91 -8.22
N TRP A 48 9.05 -2.49 -8.00
CA TRP A 48 8.63 -2.96 -6.69
C TRP A 48 9.31 -4.29 -6.38
N SER A 49 9.88 -4.40 -5.18
CA SER A 49 10.24 -5.71 -4.64
C SER A 49 8.98 -6.51 -4.32
N ILE A 50 9.08 -7.83 -4.28
CA ILE A 50 7.98 -8.73 -3.88
C ILE A 50 7.46 -8.34 -2.48
N PHE A 51 8.35 -7.92 -1.58
CA PHE A 51 7.99 -7.45 -0.24
C PHE A 51 7.22 -6.13 -0.26
N ASP A 52 7.51 -5.24 -1.21
CA ASP A 52 6.78 -3.98 -1.35
C ASP A 52 5.34 -4.25 -1.79
N TYR A 53 5.14 -5.23 -2.69
CA TYR A 53 3.81 -5.68 -3.09
C TYR A 53 3.02 -6.24 -1.90
N LEU A 54 3.62 -7.15 -1.12
CA LEU A 54 2.96 -7.74 0.05
C LEU A 54 2.56 -6.68 1.09
N THR A 55 3.46 -5.73 1.35
CA THR A 55 3.22 -4.66 2.32
C THR A 55 2.14 -3.68 1.84
N HIS A 56 2.11 -3.38 0.54
CA HIS A 56 1.07 -2.54 -0.03
C HIS A 56 -0.29 -3.22 -0.02
N CYS A 57 -0.35 -4.52 -0.38
CA CYS A 57 -1.57 -5.31 -0.33
C CYS A 57 -2.11 -5.37 1.10
N SER A 58 -1.27 -5.63 2.10
CA SER A 58 -1.71 -5.66 3.50
C SER A 58 -2.22 -4.30 3.99
N ALA A 59 -1.59 -3.19 3.58
CA ALA A 59 -2.04 -1.84 3.91
C ALA A 59 -3.39 -1.49 3.24
N VAL A 60 -3.66 -1.99 2.03
CA VAL A 60 -4.97 -1.84 1.37
C VAL A 60 -6.02 -2.73 2.05
N MET A 61 -5.67 -3.97 2.40
CA MET A 61 -6.56 -4.91 3.08
C MET A 61 -6.96 -4.43 4.48
N THR A 62 -6.06 -3.79 5.22
CA THR A 62 -6.40 -3.23 6.54
C THR A 62 -7.32 -2.01 6.48
N LYS A 63 -7.34 -1.28 5.35
CA LYS A 63 -8.29 -0.18 5.09
C LYS A 63 -9.69 -0.68 4.72
N LEU A 64 -9.83 -1.92 4.26
CA LEU A 64 -11.11 -2.59 4.12
C LEU A 64 -11.58 -2.98 5.53
N GLN A 65 -12.25 -2.04 6.21
CA GLN A 65 -12.65 -2.18 7.61
C GLN A 65 -13.35 -3.52 7.91
N PRO A 66 -12.78 -4.35 8.79
CA PRO A 66 -13.41 -5.61 9.22
C PRO A 66 -14.63 -5.39 10.11
N CYS A 67 -14.99 -4.17 10.51
CA CYS A 67 -16.05 -3.92 11.49
C CYS A 67 -17.45 -3.74 10.88
N ALA A 68 -17.54 -3.45 9.57
CA ALA A 68 -18.83 -3.40 8.87
C ALA A 68 -19.27 -4.78 8.36
N LEU A 69 -18.31 -5.62 7.92
CA LEU A 69 -18.62 -6.91 7.28
C LEU A 69 -19.28 -7.93 8.23
N PRO A 70 -18.75 -8.24 9.42
CA PRO A 70 -19.36 -9.19 10.36
C PRO A 70 -20.70 -8.68 10.88
N ARG A 71 -20.84 -7.36 11.11
CA ARG A 71 -22.07 -6.75 11.60
C ARG A 71 -23.18 -6.81 10.54
N GLN A 72 -22.86 -6.51 9.29
CA GLN A 72 -23.80 -6.62 8.17
C GLN A 72 -24.18 -8.08 7.91
N VAL A 73 -23.20 -8.99 7.86
CA VAL A 73 -23.45 -10.43 7.68
C VAL A 73 -24.34 -10.98 8.80
N TYR A 74 -24.05 -10.67 10.07
CA TYR A 74 -24.87 -11.10 11.20
C TYR A 74 -26.31 -10.56 11.11
N SER A 75 -26.48 -9.28 10.76
CA SER A 75 -27.82 -8.69 10.63
C SER A 75 -28.64 -9.33 9.50
N THR A 76 -28.00 -9.66 8.37
CA THR A 76 -28.64 -10.32 7.23
C THR A 76 -29.04 -11.75 7.57
N VAL A 77 -28.13 -12.52 8.19
CA VAL A 77 -28.42 -13.90 8.62
C VAL A 77 -29.54 -13.93 9.65
N ARG A 78 -29.51 -13.03 10.65
CA ARG A 78 -30.58 -12.91 11.66
C ARG A 78 -31.94 -12.65 11.03
N ASN A 79 -32.04 -11.72 10.08
CA ASN A 79 -33.30 -11.38 9.43
C ASN A 79 -33.85 -12.54 8.59
N ILE A 80 -32.98 -13.31 7.92
CA ILE A 80 -33.37 -14.50 7.17
C ILE A 80 -33.90 -15.59 8.12
N VAL A 81 -33.17 -15.88 9.19
CA VAL A 81 -33.59 -16.86 10.20
C VAL A 81 -34.93 -16.47 10.82
N GLN A 82 -35.12 -15.20 11.19
CA GLN A 82 -36.39 -14.70 11.71
C GLN A 82 -37.54 -14.90 10.73
N ARG A 83 -37.34 -14.60 9.43
CA ARG A 83 -38.37 -14.82 8.40
C ARG A 83 -38.71 -16.30 8.23
N LEU A 84 -37.73 -17.18 8.28
CA LEU A 84 -37.95 -18.63 8.17
C LEU A 84 -38.70 -19.18 9.38
N LEU A 85 -38.33 -18.78 10.60
CA LEU A 85 -39.02 -19.18 11.83
C LEU A 85 -40.47 -18.67 11.89
N SER A 86 -40.71 -17.44 11.41
CA SER A 86 -42.06 -16.86 11.33
C SER A 86 -42.93 -17.61 10.33
N ARG A 87 -42.34 -18.07 9.21
CA ARG A 87 -43.04 -18.84 8.19
C ARG A 87 -43.42 -20.24 8.68
N SER A 88 -42.54 -20.91 9.43
CA SER A 88 -42.87 -22.20 10.06
C SER A 88 -43.96 -22.11 11.12
N ALA A 89 -44.04 -21.00 11.87
CA ALA A 89 -45.10 -20.80 12.86
C ALA A 89 -46.49 -20.57 12.20
N SER A 90 -46.51 -20.04 10.98
CA SER A 90 -47.74 -19.79 10.22
C SER A 90 -48.33 -21.08 9.63
N GLU A 91 -47.50 -22.07 9.29
CA GLU A 91 -47.93 -23.37 8.75
C GLU A 91 -48.55 -24.28 9.82
N VAL A 92 -48.18 -24.14 11.09
CA VAL A 92 -48.74 -24.95 12.20
C VAL A 92 -50.15 -24.50 12.58
N SER A 93 -50.49 -23.21 12.44
CA SER A 93 -51.82 -22.68 12.79
C SER A 93 -52.92 -23.00 11.78
N HIS A 94 -52.59 -23.49 10.58
CA HIS A 94 -53.58 -23.77 9.52
C HIS A 94 -53.92 -25.26 9.38
N ASN A 95 -53.31 -26.12 10.20
CA ASN A 95 -53.50 -27.57 10.18
C ASN A 95 -53.90 -28.15 11.56
N SER A 96 -54.43 -27.30 12.45
CA SER A 96 -55.05 -27.66 13.74
C SER A 96 -56.54 -27.39 13.70
#